data_AF-A0A3R6LTL9-F1
#
_entry.id   AF-A0A3R6LTL9-F1
#
_cell.length_a   1.000
_cell.length_b   1.000
_cell.length_c   1.000
_cell.angle_alpha   90.00
_cell.angle_beta   90.00
_cell.angle_gamma   90.00
#
_symmetry.space_group_name_H-M   'P 1'
#
loop_
_entity.id
_entity.type
_entity.pdbx_description
1 polymer ?
#
loop_
_entity_poly.entity_id
_entity_poly.type
_entity_poly.pdbx_seq_one_letter_code
_entity_poly.pdbx_strand_id
1 'polypeptide(L)' 'MIKIKQGLENGVNGSAEIVWKDKTDYDDAHYITVVHVPQFRNREFHLHIYDKRKIYKASKEARDYLNAMLTLCS' A
#
# COMPACT_ATOMS: atom_id res chain seq x y z
N MET A 1 -3.75 6.63 9.71
CA MET A 1 -2.66 6.10 8.85
C MET A 1 -2.17 4.82 9.49
N ILE A 2 -2.08 3.72 8.73
CA ILE A 2 -1.51 2.45 9.20
C ILE A 2 -0.24 2.18 8.42
N LYS A 3 0.86 1.84 9.11
CA LYS A 3 2.14 1.54 8.48
C LYS A 3 2.44 0.04 8.58
N ILE A 4 2.64 -0.58 7.42
CA ILE A 4 3.11 -1.95 7.28
C ILE A 4 4.60 -1.88 6.96
N LYS A 5 5.42 -2.45 7.83
CA LYS A 5 6.85 -2.65 7.55
C LYS A 5 7.05 -4.10 7.17
N GLN A 6 7.79 -4.34 6.10
CA GLN A 6 8.17 -5.70 5.72
C GLN A 6 9.68 -5.75 5.47
N GLY A 7 10.32 -6.64 6.23
CA GLY A 7 11.75 -6.89 6.14
C GLY A 7 12.06 -8.05 5.18
N LEU A 8 13.14 -7.85 4.42
CA LEU A 8 13.95 -8.80 3.63
C LEU A 8 13.21 -9.95 2.91
N GLU A 9 12.57 -9.59 1.80
CA GLU A 9 12.63 -10.43 0.60
C GLU A 9 13.86 -9.97 -0.22
N ASN A 10 14.77 -10.90 -0.54
CA ASN A 10 15.90 -10.69 -1.47
C ASN A 10 16.89 -9.55 -1.15
N GLY A 11 17.18 -9.27 0.13
CA GLY A 11 18.16 -8.22 0.46
C GLY A 11 17.55 -6.81 0.56
N VAL A 12 16.27 -6.63 0.22
CA VAL A 12 15.62 -5.32 0.10
C VAL A 12 14.54 -5.16 1.17
N ASN A 13 14.54 -4.01 1.84
CA ASN A 13 13.49 -3.63 2.79
C ASN A 13 12.47 -2.72 2.12
N GLY A 14 11.21 -2.84 2.51
CA GLY A 14 10.16 -1.94 2.05
C GLY A 14 9.10 -1.67 3.11
N SER A 15 8.25 -0.69 2.83
CA SER A 15 7.11 -0.39 3.67
C SER A 15 5.92 0.07 2.84
N ALA A 16 4.71 -0.20 3.33
CA ALA A 16 3.48 0.31 2.78
C ALA A 16 2.75 1.15 3.84
N GLU A 17 2.23 2.29 3.45
CA GLU A 17 1.43 3.18 4.29
C GLU A 17 0.02 3.26 3.75
N ILE A 18 -0.97 2.93 4.59
CA ILE A 18 -2.37 2.88 4.21
C ILE A 18 -3.09 4.07 4.82
N VAL A 19 -3.81 4.79 3.98
CA VAL A 19 -4.55 5.98 4.36
C VAL A 19 -5.97 5.87 3.81
N TRP A 20 -6.96 6.13 4.66
CA TRP A 20 -8.32 6.36 4.20
C TRP A 20 -8.39 7.77 3.61
N LYS A 21 -8.84 7.87 2.36
CA LYS A 21 -9.18 9.13 1.73
C LYS A 21 -10.70 9.24 1.75
N ASP A 22 -11.18 10.26 2.45
CA ASP A 22 -12.56 10.68 2.32
C ASP A 22 -12.81 11.19 0.88
N LYS A 23 -14.08 11.21 0.48
CA LYS A 23 -14.49 11.55 -0.88
C LYS A 23 -13.87 12.87 -1.33
N THR A 24 -13.30 12.88 -2.54
CA THR A 24 -12.82 14.10 -3.20
C THR A 24 -13.81 14.50 -4.31
N ASP A 25 -13.54 15.61 -5.00
CA ASP A 25 -14.33 16.03 -6.15
C ASP A 25 -14.23 15.06 -7.34
N TYR A 26 -13.20 14.20 -7.35
CA TYR A 26 -12.89 13.30 -8.47
C TYR A 26 -13.09 11.82 -8.12
N ASP A 27 -13.01 11.44 -6.84
CA ASP A 27 -13.06 10.05 -6.40
C ASP A 27 -13.98 9.87 -5.18
N ASP A 28 -14.73 8.77 -5.16
CA ASP A 28 -15.44 8.32 -3.97
C ASP A 28 -14.48 7.96 -2.83
N ALA A 29 -14.96 7.93 -1.59
CA ALA A 29 -14.12 7.62 -0.44
C ALA A 29 -13.55 6.20 -0.52
N HIS A 30 -12.23 6.04 -0.44
CA HIS A 30 -11.55 4.76 -0.57
C HIS A 30 -10.20 4.74 0.16
N TYR A 31 -9.57 3.57 0.20
CA TYR A 31 -8.22 3.45 0.76
C TYR A 31 -7.16 3.74 -0.31
N ILE A 32 -6.10 4.44 0.05
CA ILE A 32 -4.88 4.52 -0.75
C ILE A 32 -3.75 3.83 0.00
N THR A 33 -2.80 3.26 -0.74
CA THR A 33 -1.55 2.74 -0.20
C THR A 33 -0.36 3.40 -0.88
N VAL A 34 0.58 3.89 -0.08
CA VAL A 34 1.86 4.42 -0.57
C VAL A 34 2.93 3.39 -0.25
N VAL A 35 3.58 2.88 -1.28
CA VAL A 35 4.61 1.84 -1.17
C VAL A 35 5.98 2.47 -1.37
N HIS A 36 6.86 2.18 -0.42
CA HIS A 36 8.24 2.63 -0.35
C HIS A 36 9.16 1.41 -0.48
N VAL A 37 9.88 1.31 -1.58
CA VAL A 37 10.91 0.29 -1.82
C VAL A 37 12.12 1.03 -2.38
N PRO A 38 13.32 1.00 -1.78
CA PRO A 38 14.45 1.89 -2.13
C PRO A 38 14.85 1.91 -3.61
N GLN A 39 14.68 0.78 -4.30
CA GLN A 39 15.02 0.65 -5.72
C GLN A 39 13.99 1.30 -6.65
N PHE A 40 12.77 1.53 -6.14
CA PHE A 40 11.70 2.21 -6.85
C PHE A 40 11.44 3.57 -6.21
N ARG A 41 11.08 4.59 -7.01
CA ARG A 41 10.49 5.80 -6.43
C ARG A 41 9.20 5.41 -5.69
N ASN A 42 8.86 6.15 -4.64
CA ASN A 42 7.59 5.97 -3.93
C ASN A 42 6.43 5.89 -4.93
N ARG A 43 5.58 4.88 -4.79
CA ARG A 43 4.42 4.71 -5.65
C ARG A 43 3.15 4.70 -4.83
N GLU A 44 2.18 5.50 -5.27
CA GLU A 44 0.84 5.54 -4.70
C GLU A 44 -0.08 4.63 -5.51
N PHE A 45 -0.94 3.89 -4.81
CA PHE A 45 -1.93 3.00 -5.41
C PHE A 45 -3.28 3.20 -4.73
N HIS A 46 -4.31 3.34 -5.54
CA HIS A 46 -5.68 3.42 -5.09
C HIS A 46 -6.19 1.99 -4.83
N LEU A 47 -6.46 1.69 -3.57
CA LEU A 47 -7.16 0.47 -3.19
C LEU A 47 -8.66 0.76 -3.34
N HIS A 48 -9.29 0.22 -4.39
CA HIS A 48 -10.72 0.39 -4.69
C HIS A 48 -11.62 -0.33 -3.67
N ILE A 49 -11.49 0.07 -2.40
CA ILE A 49 -12.17 -0.45 -1.21
C ILE A 49 -12.91 0.72 -0.58
N TYR A 50 -14.20 0.81 -0.90
CA TYR A 50 -15.07 1.93 -0.54
C TYR A 50 -15.77 1.79 0.82
N ASP A 51 -15.31 0.87 1.68
CA ASP A 51 -15.84 0.68 3.03
C ASP A 51 -14.71 0.81 4.06
N LYS A 52 -14.74 1.90 4.84
CA LYS A 52 -13.74 2.21 5.86
C LYS A 52 -13.56 1.09 6.89
N ARG A 53 -14.59 0.27 7.13
CA ARG A 53 -14.51 -0.85 8.08
C ARG A 53 -13.66 -2.01 7.55
N LYS A 54 -13.40 -2.08 6.24
CA LYS A 54 -12.61 -3.12 5.59
C LYS A 54 -11.09 -2.85 5.63
N ILE A 55 -10.59 -2.26 6.72
CA ILE A 55 -9.16 -1.94 6.88
C ILE A 55 -8.27 -3.18 6.79
N TYR A 56 -8.74 -4.34 7.24
CA TYR A 56 -8.01 -5.61 7.11
C TYR A 56 -7.84 -6.04 5.65
N LYS A 57 -8.86 -5.82 4.81
CA LYS A 57 -8.76 -6.08 3.35
C LYS A 57 -7.75 -5.14 2.71
N ALA A 58 -7.82 -3.84 3.03
CA ALA A 58 -6.85 -2.85 2.55
C ALA A 58 -5.42 -3.18 2.99
N SER A 59 -5.26 -3.67 4.22
CA SER A 59 -3.96 -4.08 4.78
C SER A 59 -3.38 -5.31 4.08
N LYS A 60 -4.24 -6.27 3.72
CA LYS A 60 -3.83 -7.42 2.93
C LYS A 60 -3.39 -7.00 1.53
N GLU A 61 -4.20 -6.22 0.82
CA GLU A 61 -3.86 -5.77 -0.55
C GLU A 61 -2.59 -4.92 -0.59
N ALA A 62 -2.39 -4.01 0.38
CA ALA A 62 -1.17 -3.23 0.49
C ALA A 62 0.08 -4.10 0.73
N ARG A 63 -0.06 -5.17 1.52
CA ARG A 63 1.02 -6.15 1.76
C ARG A 63 1.33 -6.97 0.52
N ASP A 64 0.29 -7.50 -0.13
CA ASP A 64 0.43 -8.28 -1.36
C ASP A 64 1.12 -7.43 -2.45
N TYR A 65 0.79 -6.14 -2.54
CA TYR A 65 1.45 -5.21 -3.44
C TYR A 65 2.91 -4.95 -3.06
N LEU A 66 3.19 -4.72 -1.77
CA LEU A 66 4.56 -4.54 -1.27
C LEU A 66 5.43 -5.76 -1.60
N ASN A 67 4.92 -6.98 -1.42
CA ASN A 67 5.61 -8.22 -1.76
C ASN A 67 5.88 -8.33 -3.26
N ALA A 68 4.88 -8.03 -4.09
CA ALA A 68 5.07 -8.05 -5.54
C ALA A 68 6.19 -7.08 -5.96
N MET A 69 6.24 -5.89 -5.37
CA MET A 69 7.31 -4.91 -5.65
C MET A 69 8.68 -5.38 -5.15
N LEU A 70 8.76 -5.98 -3.95
CA LEU A 70 10.02 -6.55 -3.44
C LEU A 70 10.49 -7.76 -4.27
N THR A 71 9.57 -8.57 -4.79
CA THR A 71 9.90 -9.68 -5.71
C THR A 71 10.46 -9.17 -7.04
N LEU A 72 10.05 -8.00 -7.54
CA LEU A 72 10.64 -7.38 -8.73
C LEU A 72 12.07 -6.84 -8.51
N CYS A 73 12.56 -6.82 -7.27
CA CYS A 73 13.89 -6.33 -6.90
C CYS A 73 14.99 -7.40 -6.94
N SER A 74 14.65 -8.67 -7.23
CA SER A 74 15.59 -9.80 -7.30
C SER A 74 16.17 -10.05 -8.67
#